data_AF-A0A812F0E0-F1
#
_entry.id   AF-A0A812F0E0-F1
#
_cell.length_a   1.000
_cell.length_b   1.000
_cell.length_c   1.000
_cell.angle_alpha   90.00
_cell.angle_beta   90.00
_cell.angle_gamma   90.00
#
_symmetry.space_group_name_H-M   'P 1'
#
loop_
_entity.id
_entity.type
_entity.pdbx_description
1 polymer ?
#
loop_
_entity_poly.entity_id
_entity_poly.type
_entity_poly.pdbx_seq_one_letter_code
_entity_poly.pdbx_strand_id
1 'polypeptide(L)'
;MKTIVTIALAILVGLSWQHVSAEEIPAWVKNNAKWWADGTIGDSDFVQGIQYLVTRNIIKVPETAQGTSTSSDIPAWVKNNAKWWADGTISDGDFIQGIQFLIKNGIVVVDPVRQTQQTDTLESKLEACRQKETQRQQYECETQTKAKYEVDQFKTKAKGYAVGPITFYYAGAKVESSADTDVVNLKFLVENTGSSDNITLFCTGPAVCNYDLTDGKTTYKYSAHDFTNGQVVLKPGQSKFINMLFGPAIGYGSYTDFEFDPSREYKFNVKEPWGSASIPLDLH
;
A
#
# COMPACT_ATOMS: atom_id res chain seq x y z
N MET A 1 -68.24 -52.78 3.63
CA MET A 1 -68.63 -51.65 4.49
C MET A 1 -67.67 -51.64 5.68
N LYS A 2 -67.10 -50.47 6.02
CA LYS A 2 -66.30 -50.13 7.24
C LYS A 2 -64.87 -50.71 7.32
N THR A 3 -63.88 -49.98 6.82
CA THR A 3 -63.03 -48.94 7.47
C THR A 3 -61.87 -49.50 8.28
N ILE A 4 -60.69 -49.26 7.72
CA ILE A 4 -59.33 -49.49 8.22
C ILE A 4 -59.06 -48.53 9.39
N VAL A 5 -58.55 -49.06 10.50
CA VAL A 5 -57.93 -48.27 11.57
C VAL A 5 -56.44 -48.63 11.58
N THR A 6 -55.64 -47.80 10.91
CA THR A 6 -54.19 -47.88 10.92
C THR A 6 -53.65 -47.10 12.12
N ILE A 7 -52.85 -47.77 12.93
CA ILE A 7 -52.13 -47.25 14.08
C ILE A 7 -51.00 -46.35 13.56
N ALA A 8 -51.05 -45.06 13.90
CA ALA A 8 -49.99 -44.11 13.59
C ALA A 8 -48.80 -44.33 14.55
N LEU A 9 -47.69 -44.85 14.02
CA LEU A 9 -46.40 -44.88 14.71
C LEU A 9 -45.87 -43.44 14.83
N ALA A 10 -45.56 -43.01 16.05
CA ALA A 10 -44.92 -41.74 16.33
C ALA A 10 -43.50 -41.71 15.74
N ILE A 11 -43.29 -40.85 14.74
CA ILE A 11 -41.96 -40.54 14.22
C ILE A 11 -41.35 -39.46 15.13
N LEU A 12 -40.41 -39.87 15.99
CA LEU A 12 -39.47 -38.98 16.66
C LEU A 12 -38.58 -38.33 15.60
N VAL A 13 -38.99 -37.18 15.09
CA VAL A 13 -38.10 -36.32 14.31
C VAL A 13 -37.14 -35.68 15.31
N GLY A 14 -35.93 -36.24 15.39
CA GLY A 14 -34.81 -35.57 16.05
C GLY A 14 -34.62 -34.22 15.39
N LEU A 15 -34.94 -33.14 16.11
CA LEU A 15 -34.46 -31.81 15.78
C LEU A 15 -32.95 -31.81 16.02
N SER A 16 -32.20 -32.25 15.01
CA SER A 16 -30.77 -32.06 14.93
C SER A 16 -30.54 -30.55 14.79
N TRP A 17 -30.23 -29.89 15.90
CA TRP A 17 -29.70 -28.53 15.88
C TRP A 17 -28.38 -28.61 15.12
N GLN A 18 -28.37 -28.16 13.86
CA GLN A 18 -27.11 -27.96 13.15
C GLN A 18 -26.41 -26.78 13.83
N HIS A 19 -25.46 -27.09 14.70
CA HIS A 19 -24.48 -26.11 15.18
C HIS A 19 -23.64 -25.69 13.97
N VAL A 20 -23.91 -24.50 13.44
CA VAL A 20 -22.97 -23.81 12.56
C VAL A 20 -21.76 -23.46 13.42
N SER A 21 -20.63 -24.13 13.19
CA SER A 21 -19.34 -23.67 13.71
C SER A 21 -19.00 -22.35 13.02
N ALA A 22 -19.29 -21.24 13.69
CA ALA A 22 -18.71 -19.96 13.34
C ALA A 22 -17.19 -20.09 13.57
N GLU A 23 -16.43 -20.05 12.49
CA GLU A 23 -14.99 -19.85 12.58
C GLU A 23 -14.76 -18.51 13.28
N GLU A 24 -14.08 -18.56 14.43
CA GLU A 24 -14.03 -17.49 15.43
C GLU A 24 -13.45 -16.21 14.82
N ILE A 25 -14.12 -15.07 15.00
CA ILE A 25 -13.67 -13.79 14.47
C ILE A 25 -12.36 -13.43 15.19
N PRO A 26 -11.28 -13.09 14.46
CA PRO A 26 -10.01 -12.75 15.10
C PRO A 26 -10.17 -11.63 16.14
N ALA A 27 -9.58 -11.81 17.33
CA ALA A 27 -9.77 -10.90 18.46
C ALA A 27 -9.43 -9.43 18.16
N TRP A 28 -8.48 -9.17 17.25
CA TRP A 28 -8.12 -7.80 16.85
C TRP A 28 -9.28 -7.04 16.21
N VAL A 29 -10.25 -7.73 15.62
CA VAL A 29 -11.43 -7.12 14.98
C VAL A 29 -12.33 -6.44 16.02
N LYS A 30 -12.35 -6.95 17.26
CA LYS A 30 -13.15 -6.37 18.36
C LYS A 30 -12.72 -4.94 18.72
N ASN A 31 -11.46 -4.57 18.45
CA ASN A 31 -10.99 -3.20 18.66
C ASN A 31 -11.74 -2.18 17.79
N ASN A 32 -12.05 -2.56 16.55
CA ASN A 32 -12.79 -1.68 15.63
C ASN A 32 -14.23 -1.46 16.12
N ALA A 33 -14.88 -2.51 16.63
CA ALA A 33 -16.21 -2.40 17.24
C ALA A 33 -16.19 -1.55 18.52
N LYS A 34 -15.15 -1.68 19.35
CA LYS A 34 -14.94 -0.85 20.54
C LYS A 34 -14.79 0.62 20.17
N TRP A 35 -13.88 0.95 19.26
CA TRP A 35 -13.65 2.32 18.81
C TRP A 35 -14.90 2.94 18.19
N TRP A 36 -15.70 2.16 17.48
CA TRP A 36 -16.95 2.66 16.92
C TRP A 36 -18.00 2.92 18.00
N ALA A 37 -18.18 1.99 18.94
CA ALA A 37 -19.12 2.12 20.05
C ALA A 37 -18.80 3.33 20.95
N ASP A 38 -17.51 3.56 21.21
CA ASP A 38 -17.03 4.68 22.03
C ASP A 38 -17.01 6.01 21.28
N GLY A 39 -17.30 6.02 19.98
CA GLY A 39 -17.34 7.22 19.13
C GLY A 39 -15.98 7.71 18.65
N THR A 40 -14.92 6.93 18.86
CA THR A 40 -13.56 7.20 18.36
C THR A 40 -13.48 7.13 16.84
N ILE A 41 -14.25 6.24 16.21
CA ILE A 41 -14.43 6.20 14.76
C ILE A 41 -15.89 6.42 14.37
N GLY A 42 -16.10 7.02 13.20
CA GLY A 42 -17.43 7.34 12.69
C GLY A 42 -18.15 6.14 12.08
N ASP A 43 -19.46 6.31 11.84
CA ASP A 43 -20.30 5.29 11.20
C ASP A 43 -19.79 4.90 9.80
N SER A 44 -19.26 5.86 9.04
CA SER A 44 -18.64 5.61 7.72
C SER A 44 -17.41 4.73 7.82
N ASP A 45 -16.54 4.98 8.79
CA ASP A 45 -15.29 4.23 8.99
C ASP A 45 -15.58 2.80 9.44
N PHE A 46 -16.56 2.65 10.33
CA PHE A 46 -17.05 1.35 10.75
C PHE A 46 -17.65 0.55 9.58
N VAL A 47 -18.52 1.17 8.77
CA VAL A 47 -19.11 0.53 7.58
C VAL A 47 -18.04 0.07 6.61
N GLN A 48 -17.05 0.92 6.30
CA GLN A 48 -15.91 0.54 5.44
C GLN A 48 -15.10 -0.61 6.03
N GLY A 49 -14.86 -0.59 7.34
CA GLY A 49 -14.18 -1.68 8.06
C GLY A 49 -14.93 -3.01 7.94
N ILE A 50 -16.26 -3.00 8.13
CA ILE A 50 -17.10 -4.20 7.97
C ILE A 50 -17.11 -4.69 6.52
N GLN A 51 -17.24 -3.79 5.54
CA GLN A 51 -17.16 -4.15 4.13
C GLN A 51 -15.85 -4.88 3.82
N TYR A 52 -14.72 -4.34 4.32
CA TYR A 52 -13.42 -4.99 4.19
C TYR A 52 -13.40 -6.38 4.85
N LEU A 53 -13.84 -6.49 6.10
CA LEU A 53 -13.79 -7.75 6.86
C LEU A 53 -14.63 -8.87 6.23
N VAL A 54 -15.82 -8.53 5.73
CA VAL A 54 -16.70 -9.48 5.02
C VAL A 54 -16.12 -9.86 3.66
N THR A 55 -15.62 -8.87 2.89
CA THR A 55 -14.99 -9.12 1.57
C THR A 55 -13.75 -10.01 1.68
N ARG A 56 -12.97 -9.84 2.75
CA ARG A 56 -11.73 -10.60 3.00
C ARG A 56 -11.98 -11.96 3.64
N ASN A 57 -13.23 -12.36 3.80
CA ASN A 57 -13.64 -13.60 4.45
C ASN A 57 -13.11 -13.73 5.90
N ILE A 58 -12.80 -12.60 6.54
CA ILE A 58 -12.38 -12.50 7.95
C ILE A 58 -13.62 -12.60 8.85
N ILE A 59 -14.73 -11.99 8.41
CA ILE A 59 -16.07 -12.23 8.96
C ILE A 59 -16.87 -12.98 7.90
N LYS A 60 -17.31 -14.19 8.25
CA LYS A 60 -18.21 -14.98 7.39
C LYS A 60 -19.65 -14.64 7.75
N VAL A 61 -20.36 -14.02 6.81
CA VAL A 61 -21.78 -13.73 6.95
C VAL A 61 -22.56 -14.74 6.10
N PRO A 62 -23.61 -15.38 6.62
CA PRO A 62 -24.48 -16.24 5.82
C PRO A 62 -25.00 -15.52 4.58
N GLU A 63 -25.19 -16.25 3.48
CA GLU A 63 -25.71 -15.69 2.24
C GLU A 63 -27.00 -14.90 2.49
N THR A 64 -26.96 -13.61 2.15
CA THR A 64 -28.04 -12.67 2.43
C THR A 64 -28.24 -11.78 1.21
N ALA A 65 -29.49 -11.66 0.75
CA ALA A 65 -29.81 -10.77 -0.35
C ALA A 65 -29.55 -9.31 0.06
N GLN A 66 -28.74 -8.61 -0.73
CA GLN A 66 -28.46 -7.20 -0.51
C GLN A 66 -29.69 -6.36 -0.92
N GLY A 67 -30.18 -5.53 0.00
CA GLY A 67 -31.26 -4.59 -0.29
C GLY A 67 -30.76 -3.25 -0.84
N THR A 68 -31.70 -2.45 -1.34
CA THR A 68 -31.50 -1.03 -1.63
C THR A 68 -31.91 -0.20 -0.41
N SER A 69 -30.97 0.55 0.16
CA SER A 69 -31.21 1.42 1.31
C SER A 69 -31.99 2.68 0.91
N THR A 70 -32.91 3.11 1.78
CA THR A 70 -33.55 4.45 1.74
C THR A 70 -33.03 5.39 2.83
N SER A 71 -32.10 4.91 3.67
CA SER A 71 -31.44 5.64 4.76
C SER A 71 -29.99 5.15 4.90
N SER A 72 -29.08 6.08 5.20
CA SER A 72 -27.67 5.82 5.48
C SER A 72 -27.37 5.55 6.96
N ASP A 73 -28.37 5.64 7.83
CA ASP A 73 -28.14 5.71 9.27
C ASP A 73 -28.08 4.31 9.89
N ILE A 74 -27.04 4.07 10.69
CA ILE A 74 -26.88 2.82 11.41
C ILE A 74 -27.80 2.83 12.64
N PRO A 75 -28.71 1.85 12.81
CA PRO A 75 -29.56 1.82 13.99
C PRO A 75 -28.76 1.70 15.29
N ALA A 76 -29.19 2.43 16.32
CA ALA A 76 -28.50 2.45 17.63
C ALA A 76 -28.34 1.06 18.27
N TRP A 77 -29.25 0.12 18.00
CA TRP A 77 -29.12 -1.25 18.50
C TRP A 77 -27.92 -1.99 17.92
N VAL A 78 -27.51 -1.69 16.67
CA VAL A 78 -26.31 -2.29 16.05
C VAL A 78 -25.06 -1.77 16.76
N LYS A 79 -25.06 -0.48 17.13
CA LYS A 79 -23.97 0.15 17.89
C LYS A 79 -23.86 -0.40 19.31
N ASN A 80 -25.00 -0.65 19.96
CA ASN A 80 -25.03 -1.32 21.26
C ASN A 80 -24.50 -2.76 21.17
N ASN A 81 -24.85 -3.51 20.12
CA ASN A 81 -24.31 -4.84 19.89
C ASN A 81 -22.80 -4.82 19.67
N ALA A 82 -22.26 -3.82 18.94
CA ALA A 82 -20.81 -3.68 18.79
C ALA A 82 -20.09 -3.44 20.12
N LYS A 83 -20.68 -2.63 21.01
CA LYS A 83 -20.17 -2.45 22.38
C LYS A 83 -20.14 -3.76 23.16
N TRP A 84 -21.29 -4.44 23.22
CA TRP A 84 -21.41 -5.71 23.94
C TRP A 84 -20.52 -6.81 23.36
N TRP A 85 -20.29 -6.80 22.05
CA TRP A 85 -19.41 -7.76 21.40
C TRP A 85 -17.94 -7.50 21.73
N ALA A 86 -17.52 -6.23 21.72
CA ALA A 86 -16.18 -5.82 22.12
C ALA A 86 -15.88 -6.14 23.60
N ASP A 87 -16.88 -6.02 24.46
CA ASP A 87 -16.80 -6.36 25.89
C ASP A 87 -16.94 -7.87 26.16
N GLY A 88 -17.12 -8.70 25.12
CA GLY A 88 -17.28 -10.15 25.25
C GLY A 88 -18.61 -10.59 25.86
N THR A 89 -19.59 -9.69 25.92
CA THR A 89 -20.93 -9.94 26.48
C THR A 89 -21.84 -10.71 25.52
N ILE A 90 -21.66 -10.53 24.20
CA ILE A 90 -22.36 -11.29 23.16
C ILE A 90 -21.37 -12.05 22.27
N SER A 91 -21.85 -13.11 21.62
CA SER A 91 -21.02 -13.97 20.78
C SER A 91 -20.71 -13.33 19.43
N ASP A 92 -19.72 -13.88 18.72
CA ASP A 92 -19.42 -13.52 17.33
C ASP A 92 -20.65 -13.73 16.42
N GLY A 93 -21.42 -14.79 16.67
CA GLY A 93 -22.66 -15.05 15.94
C GLY A 93 -23.73 -13.96 16.15
N ASP A 94 -23.85 -13.44 17.36
CA ASP A 94 -24.79 -12.35 17.67
C ASP A 94 -24.38 -11.03 16.99
N PHE A 95 -23.07 -10.77 16.93
CA PHE A 95 -22.56 -9.61 16.19
C PHE A 95 -22.76 -9.76 14.67
N ILE A 96 -22.51 -10.96 14.13
CA ILE A 96 -22.72 -11.27 12.70
C ILE A 96 -24.17 -11.04 12.29
N GLN A 97 -25.16 -11.34 13.13
CA GLN A 97 -26.57 -11.03 12.84
C GLN A 97 -26.81 -9.51 12.64
N GLY A 98 -26.11 -8.67 13.40
CA GLY A 98 -26.11 -7.23 13.20
C GLY A 98 -25.52 -6.82 11.84
N ILE A 99 -24.39 -7.42 11.46
CA ILE A 99 -23.77 -7.18 10.13
C ILE A 99 -24.67 -7.65 8.99
N GLN A 100 -25.31 -8.81 9.16
CA GLN A 100 -26.27 -9.36 8.21
C GLN A 100 -27.45 -8.41 7.99
N PHE A 101 -27.95 -7.78 9.05
CA PHE A 101 -28.97 -6.74 8.96
C PHE A 101 -28.49 -5.54 8.14
N LEU A 102 -27.28 -5.04 8.38
CA LEU A 102 -26.74 -3.90 7.64
C LEU A 102 -26.62 -4.19 6.14
N ILE A 103 -26.22 -5.41 5.80
CA ILE A 103 -26.13 -5.88 4.41
C ILE A 103 -27.52 -5.97 3.77
N LYS A 104 -28.46 -6.61 4.47
CA LYS A 104 -29.84 -6.79 4.00
C LYS A 104 -30.53 -5.45 3.73
N ASN A 105 -30.24 -4.43 4.52
CA ASN A 105 -30.85 -3.11 4.37
C ASN A 105 -30.05 -2.18 3.44
N GLY A 106 -28.97 -2.64 2.83
CA GLY A 106 -28.16 -1.83 1.91
C GLY A 106 -27.36 -0.71 2.57
N ILE A 107 -27.16 -0.78 3.89
CA ILE A 107 -26.29 0.15 4.66
C ILE A 107 -24.82 -0.26 4.47
N VAL A 108 -24.56 -1.57 4.52
CA VAL A 108 -23.30 -2.17 4.14
C VAL A 108 -23.50 -2.81 2.76
N VAL A 109 -22.83 -2.28 1.74
CA VAL A 109 -22.86 -2.88 0.40
C VAL A 109 -21.69 -3.84 0.30
N VAL A 110 -21.99 -5.14 0.21
CA VAL A 110 -21.02 -6.21 -0.04
C VAL A 110 -21.32 -6.77 -1.41
N ASP A 111 -20.69 -6.19 -2.41
CA ASP A 111 -20.83 -6.73 -3.74
C ASP A 111 -19.83 -7.89 -3.89
N PRO A 112 -20.27 -9.14 -4.14
CA PRO A 112 -19.35 -10.22 -4.47
C PRO A 112 -18.57 -9.92 -5.78
N VAL A 113 -19.01 -8.90 -6.55
CA VAL A 113 -18.55 -8.58 -7.91
C VAL A 113 -18.19 -7.08 -8.11
N ARG A 114 -18.43 -6.16 -7.16
CA ARG A 114 -17.84 -4.79 -7.18
C ARG A 114 -16.53 -4.72 -6.39
N GLN A 115 -15.60 -5.56 -6.84
CA GLN A 115 -14.27 -5.06 -7.16
C GLN A 115 -14.04 -5.21 -8.66
N THR A 116 -14.61 -4.30 -9.45
CA THR A 116 -14.12 -4.00 -10.79
C THR A 116 -13.54 -2.58 -10.82
N GLN A 117 -12.63 -2.33 -9.88
CA GLN A 117 -11.33 -1.84 -10.30
C GLN A 117 -10.33 -2.95 -10.04
N GLN A 118 -10.24 -3.79 -11.06
CA GLN A 118 -9.25 -4.83 -11.24
C GLN A 118 -7.90 -4.14 -11.48
N THR A 119 -7.27 -3.67 -10.42
CA THR A 119 -5.84 -3.33 -10.44
C THR A 119 -5.05 -4.59 -10.19
N ASP A 120 -4.00 -4.77 -10.97
CA ASP A 120 -2.92 -5.75 -10.85
C ASP A 120 -2.22 -5.66 -9.48
N THR A 121 -2.91 -6.00 -8.38
CA THR A 121 -2.45 -5.73 -7.02
C THR A 121 -1.30 -6.66 -6.64
N LEU A 122 -0.32 -6.10 -5.92
CA LEU A 122 0.83 -6.82 -5.38
C LEU A 122 0.43 -8.15 -4.71
N GLU A 123 -0.70 -8.19 -4.01
CA GLU A 123 -1.19 -9.38 -3.32
C GLU A 123 -1.50 -10.56 -4.26
N SER A 124 -2.11 -10.30 -5.42
CA SER A 124 -2.32 -11.31 -6.47
C SER A 124 -0.98 -11.91 -6.93
N LYS A 125 0.02 -11.05 -7.17
CA LYS A 125 1.36 -11.49 -7.59
C LYS A 125 2.08 -12.29 -6.50
N LEU A 126 1.81 -11.98 -5.23
CA LEU A 126 2.42 -12.67 -4.08
C LEU A 126 1.79 -14.04 -3.81
N GLU A 127 0.52 -14.27 -4.16
CA GLU A 127 -0.13 -15.56 -3.94
C GLU A 127 0.57 -16.69 -4.73
N ALA A 128 1.02 -16.41 -5.96
CA ALA A 128 1.84 -17.34 -6.73
C ALA A 128 3.19 -17.67 -6.08
N CYS A 129 3.73 -16.77 -5.24
CA CYS A 129 4.96 -17.02 -4.49
C CYS A 129 4.75 -17.88 -3.22
N ARG A 130 3.55 -17.89 -2.64
CA ARG A 130 3.23 -18.67 -1.44
C ARG A 130 3.14 -20.17 -1.68
N GLN A 131 2.99 -20.56 -2.94
CA GLN A 131 2.92 -21.96 -3.38
C GLN A 131 4.31 -22.58 -3.65
N LYS A 132 5.41 -21.93 -3.22
CA LYS A 132 6.77 -22.46 -3.42
C LYS A 132 7.09 -23.57 -2.41
N GLU A 133 7.82 -24.58 -2.87
CA GLU A 133 8.11 -25.81 -2.11
C GLU A 133 8.93 -25.54 -0.83
N THR A 134 9.79 -24.53 -0.86
CA THR A 134 10.65 -24.18 0.27
C THR A 134 10.42 -22.75 0.73
N GLN A 135 10.58 -22.52 2.04
CA GLN A 135 10.51 -21.19 2.65
C GLN A 135 11.49 -20.20 2.00
N ARG A 136 12.68 -20.67 1.60
CA ARG A 136 13.68 -19.84 0.91
C ARG A 136 13.19 -19.38 -0.46
N GLN A 137 12.67 -20.29 -1.27
CA GLN A 137 12.13 -19.95 -2.60
C GLN A 137 10.92 -19.03 -2.50
N GLN A 138 10.06 -19.24 -1.49
CA GLN A 138 8.96 -18.34 -1.19
C GLN A 138 9.50 -16.93 -0.89
N TYR A 139 10.44 -16.81 0.05
CA TYR A 139 11.03 -15.52 0.43
C TYR A 139 11.70 -14.80 -0.75
N GLU A 140 12.49 -15.51 -1.55
CA GLU A 140 13.15 -14.95 -2.74
C GLU A 140 12.13 -14.47 -3.77
N CYS A 141 11.09 -15.27 -4.05
CA CYS A 141 10.00 -14.90 -4.96
C CYS A 141 9.23 -13.67 -4.48
N GLU A 142 8.84 -13.64 -3.21
CA GLU A 142 8.11 -12.51 -2.63
C GLU A 142 8.95 -11.23 -2.67
N THR A 143 10.25 -11.33 -2.35
CA THR A 143 11.17 -10.20 -2.36
C THR A 143 11.32 -9.62 -3.78
N GLN A 144 11.53 -10.48 -4.77
CA GLN A 144 11.63 -10.06 -6.18
C GLN A 144 10.31 -9.47 -6.69
N THR A 145 9.19 -10.06 -6.31
CA THR A 145 7.85 -9.60 -6.71
C THR A 145 7.54 -8.22 -6.12
N LYS A 146 7.83 -8.02 -4.83
CA LYS A 146 7.69 -6.71 -4.17
C LYS A 146 8.57 -5.65 -4.81
N ALA A 147 9.85 -5.97 -5.04
CA ALA A 147 10.78 -5.06 -5.68
C ALA A 147 10.32 -4.70 -7.11
N LYS A 148 9.90 -5.69 -7.90
CA LYS A 148 9.38 -5.46 -9.25
C LYS A 148 8.11 -4.62 -9.25
N TYR A 149 7.18 -4.90 -8.33
CA TYR A 149 5.95 -4.13 -8.20
C TYR A 149 6.24 -2.68 -7.81
N GLU A 150 7.15 -2.43 -6.86
CA GLU A 150 7.55 -1.07 -6.49
C GLU A 150 8.13 -0.32 -7.70
N VAL A 151 9.00 -0.97 -8.48
CA VAL A 151 9.55 -0.42 -9.72
C VAL A 151 8.46 -0.09 -10.74
N ASP A 152 7.57 -1.05 -11.02
CA ASP A 152 6.49 -0.89 -12.00
C ASP A 152 5.55 0.26 -11.56
N GLN A 153 5.17 0.33 -10.28
CA GLN A 153 4.33 1.42 -9.73
C GLN A 153 5.05 2.77 -9.67
N PHE A 154 6.38 2.79 -9.49
CA PHE A 154 7.12 4.04 -9.54
C PHE A 154 7.17 4.59 -10.96
N LYS A 155 7.37 3.74 -11.97
CA LYS A 155 7.42 4.14 -13.38
C LYS A 155 6.10 4.72 -13.89
N THR A 156 4.93 4.31 -13.37
CA THR A 156 3.63 4.86 -13.81
C THR A 156 3.43 6.32 -13.45
N LYS A 157 4.06 6.80 -12.36
CA LYS A 157 3.98 8.18 -11.88
C LYS A 157 5.24 9.00 -12.15
N ALA A 158 6.27 8.37 -12.70
CA ALA A 158 7.57 9.00 -12.96
C ALA A 158 7.73 9.33 -14.43
N LYS A 159 8.44 10.42 -14.72
CA LYS A 159 8.91 10.74 -16.07
C LYS A 159 10.31 10.18 -16.27
N GLY A 160 10.51 9.50 -17.40
CA GLY A 160 11.81 8.94 -17.80
C GLY A 160 12.67 9.96 -18.56
N TYR A 161 13.96 10.00 -18.22
CA TYR A 161 14.98 10.83 -18.84
C TYR A 161 16.14 9.94 -19.28
N ALA A 162 16.28 9.74 -20.59
CA ALA A 162 17.39 8.96 -21.14
C ALA A 162 18.70 9.76 -21.05
N VAL A 163 19.73 9.15 -20.48
CA VAL A 163 21.07 9.70 -20.29
C VAL A 163 22.06 8.63 -20.72
N GLY A 164 22.58 8.73 -21.95
CA GLY A 164 23.39 7.65 -22.53
C GLY A 164 22.63 6.30 -22.47
N PRO A 165 23.25 5.21 -21.95
CA PRO A 165 22.60 3.91 -21.83
C PRO A 165 21.63 3.76 -20.64
N ILE A 166 21.56 4.77 -19.74
CA ILE A 166 20.73 4.71 -18.53
C ILE A 166 19.50 5.60 -18.68
N THR A 167 18.35 5.11 -18.23
CA THR A 167 17.15 5.95 -18.03
C THR A 167 16.99 6.28 -16.56
N PHE A 168 16.89 7.57 -16.24
CA PHE A 168 16.52 8.08 -14.92
C PHE A 168 15.02 8.33 -14.90
N TYR A 169 14.29 7.66 -14.03
CA TYR A 169 12.88 7.97 -13.77
C TYR A 169 12.77 8.83 -12.52
N TYR A 170 12.03 9.93 -12.63
CA TYR A 170 11.82 10.89 -11.56
C TYR A 170 10.33 11.23 -11.42
N ALA A 171 9.81 11.18 -10.20
CA ALA A 171 8.39 11.34 -9.88
C ALA A 171 8.06 12.66 -9.17
N GLY A 172 9.00 13.61 -9.15
CA GLY A 172 8.90 14.81 -8.32
C GLY A 172 9.43 14.59 -6.90
N ALA A 173 9.69 15.69 -6.20
CA ALA A 173 10.06 15.73 -4.80
C ALA A 173 9.42 16.94 -4.13
N LYS A 174 9.28 16.87 -2.82
CA LYS A 174 8.81 18.00 -2.00
C LYS A 174 10.00 18.56 -1.23
N VAL A 175 9.98 19.88 -1.04
CA VAL A 175 10.93 20.52 -0.13
C VAL A 175 10.36 20.48 1.29
N GLU A 176 11.20 20.07 2.22
CA GLU A 176 10.93 20.09 3.65
C GLU A 176 11.65 21.29 4.27
N SER A 177 10.90 22.34 4.58
CA SER A 177 11.42 23.56 5.20
C SER A 177 11.20 23.53 6.72
N SER A 178 12.26 23.82 7.46
CA SER A 178 12.23 24.14 8.90
C SER A 178 12.73 25.57 9.13
N ALA A 179 12.69 26.07 10.37
CA ALA A 179 12.91 27.49 10.68
C ALA A 179 14.20 28.09 10.06
N ASP A 180 15.26 27.28 9.91
CA ASP A 180 16.56 27.73 9.38
C ASP A 180 17.12 26.81 8.29
N THR A 181 16.36 25.82 7.81
CA THR A 181 16.90 24.82 6.86
C THR A 181 15.87 24.33 5.86
N ASP A 182 16.24 24.30 4.58
CA ASP A 182 15.50 23.59 3.55
C ASP A 182 16.20 22.28 3.22
N VAL A 183 15.41 21.22 3.02
CA VAL A 183 15.91 19.91 2.65
C VAL A 183 15.06 19.35 1.52
N VAL A 184 15.71 18.76 0.51
CA VAL A 184 15.04 18.01 -0.55
C VAL A 184 15.69 16.64 -0.70
N ASN A 185 14.88 15.59 -0.67
CA ASN A 185 15.31 14.22 -0.94
C ASN A 185 14.84 13.79 -2.33
N LEU A 186 15.77 13.65 -3.27
CA LEU A 186 15.49 13.19 -4.61
C LEU A 186 15.58 11.67 -4.69
N LYS A 187 14.44 11.01 -4.90
CA LYS A 187 14.36 9.57 -5.20
C LYS A 187 14.30 9.36 -6.70
N PHE A 188 15.34 8.76 -7.27
CA PHE A 188 15.36 8.31 -8.66
C PHE A 188 15.29 6.79 -8.75
N LEU A 189 14.62 6.30 -9.78
CA LEU A 189 14.84 4.94 -10.25
C LEU A 189 15.77 5.01 -11.46
N VAL A 190 16.91 4.36 -11.40
CA VAL A 190 17.87 4.28 -12.51
C VAL A 190 17.84 2.90 -13.13
N GLU A 191 17.76 2.83 -14.46
CA GLU A 191 17.65 1.58 -15.20
C GLU A 191 18.62 1.54 -16.38
N ASN A 192 19.33 0.43 -16.54
CA ASN A 192 20.14 0.17 -17.74
C ASN A 192 19.24 -0.31 -18.88
N THR A 193 18.69 0.63 -19.64
CA THR A 193 17.76 0.39 -20.74
C THR A 193 18.45 0.26 -22.10
N GLY A 194 19.67 0.79 -22.24
CA GLY A 194 20.32 0.99 -23.53
C GLY A 194 21.61 0.22 -23.76
N SER A 195 22.09 -0.58 -22.79
CA SER A 195 23.34 -1.34 -22.91
C SER A 195 23.17 -2.83 -22.63
N SER A 196 23.91 -3.66 -23.37
CA SER A 196 24.11 -5.09 -23.10
C SER A 196 25.23 -5.36 -22.10
N ASP A 197 25.99 -4.34 -21.72
CA ASP A 197 27.06 -4.42 -20.72
C ASP A 197 26.60 -3.88 -19.36
N ASN A 198 27.36 -4.20 -18.32
CA ASN A 198 27.19 -3.58 -17.01
C ASN A 198 27.59 -2.10 -17.08
N ILE A 199 26.74 -1.22 -16.57
CA ILE A 199 27.02 0.21 -16.47
C ILE A 199 27.17 0.57 -14.99
N THR A 200 28.16 1.42 -14.69
CA THR A 200 28.43 1.90 -13.34
C THR A 200 28.15 3.39 -13.25
N LEU A 201 27.38 3.77 -12.22
CA LEU A 201 27.19 5.15 -11.78
C LEU A 201 28.20 5.45 -10.67
N PHE A 202 28.81 6.63 -10.66
CA PHE A 202 29.87 7.01 -9.73
C PHE A 202 29.52 8.25 -8.90
N CYS A 203 29.70 8.13 -7.59
CA CYS A 203 29.68 9.23 -6.65
C CYS A 203 30.59 8.88 -5.47
N THR A 204 31.91 9.08 -5.60
CA THR A 204 32.92 8.59 -4.65
C THR A 204 33.21 9.57 -3.50
N GLY A 205 32.50 10.68 -3.46
CA GLY A 205 32.57 11.70 -2.42
C GLY A 205 32.12 13.06 -2.95
N PRO A 206 31.94 14.08 -2.10
CA PRO A 206 31.36 15.36 -2.50
C PRO A 206 32.16 16.12 -3.57
N ALA A 207 33.49 15.92 -3.60
CA ALA A 207 34.37 16.52 -4.61
C ALA A 207 34.39 15.74 -5.94
N VAL A 208 34.00 14.46 -5.94
CA VAL A 208 34.11 13.53 -7.07
C VAL A 208 32.78 12.80 -7.31
N CYS A 209 31.69 13.55 -7.16
CA CYS A 209 30.35 13.06 -7.46
C CYS A 209 29.88 13.60 -8.81
N ASN A 210 29.39 12.70 -9.65
CA ASN A 210 28.90 13.01 -10.99
C ASN A 210 27.48 13.61 -10.98
N TYR A 211 26.97 13.95 -9.79
CA TYR A 211 25.62 14.42 -9.55
C TYR A 211 25.63 15.70 -8.71
N ASP A 212 24.87 16.69 -9.14
CA ASP A 212 24.63 17.92 -8.37
C ASP A 212 23.27 18.52 -8.68
N LEU A 213 22.82 19.38 -7.77
CA LEU A 213 21.60 20.17 -7.90
C LEU A 213 21.99 21.60 -8.29
N THR A 214 21.25 22.24 -9.19
CA THR A 214 21.49 23.64 -9.55
C THR A 214 20.19 24.39 -9.76
N ASP A 215 20.18 25.68 -9.42
CA ASP A 215 19.13 26.64 -9.76
C ASP A 215 19.52 27.51 -10.97
N GLY A 216 20.60 27.15 -11.68
CA GLY A 216 21.20 27.91 -12.78
C GLY A 216 22.22 28.97 -12.35
N LYS A 217 22.26 29.36 -11.07
CA LYS A 217 23.22 30.31 -10.52
C LYS A 217 24.22 29.64 -9.58
N THR A 218 23.70 28.80 -8.70
CA THR A 218 24.40 28.08 -7.65
C THR A 218 24.36 26.59 -7.98
N THR A 219 25.45 25.89 -7.68
CA THR A 219 25.50 24.43 -7.70
C THR A 219 25.62 23.93 -6.27
N TYR A 220 24.65 23.14 -5.85
CA TYR A 220 24.56 22.53 -4.54
C TYR A 220 25.07 21.09 -4.62
N LYS A 221 25.90 20.71 -3.65
CA LYS A 221 26.37 19.33 -3.49
C LYS A 221 25.48 18.62 -2.48
N TYR A 222 25.36 17.31 -2.65
CA TYR A 222 24.55 16.48 -1.77
C TYR A 222 25.07 16.52 -0.33
N SER A 223 24.16 16.32 0.63
CA SER A 223 24.45 16.14 2.05
C SER A 223 24.42 14.65 2.44
N ALA A 224 23.66 13.81 1.73
CA ALA A 224 23.67 12.35 1.88
C ALA A 224 23.25 11.62 0.58
N HIS A 225 23.65 10.36 0.39
CA HIS A 225 23.25 9.52 -0.76
C HIS A 225 23.37 8.01 -0.50
N ASP A 226 22.82 7.19 -1.40
CA ASP A 226 22.84 5.72 -1.30
C ASP A 226 24.06 5.00 -1.93
N PHE A 227 25.00 5.72 -2.57
CA PHE A 227 26.14 5.11 -3.27
C PHE A 227 27.09 4.39 -2.30
N THR A 228 26.91 3.07 -2.18
CA THR A 228 27.77 2.22 -1.36
C THR A 228 29.14 2.07 -2.01
N ASN A 229 30.21 2.37 -1.27
CA ASN A 229 31.58 2.41 -1.80
C ASN A 229 31.72 3.32 -3.03
N GLY A 230 30.86 4.35 -3.13
CA GLY A 230 30.93 5.37 -4.15
C GLY A 230 30.45 4.97 -5.55
N GLN A 231 29.78 3.83 -5.70
CA GLN A 231 29.31 3.37 -7.00
C GLN A 231 28.00 2.57 -6.94
N VAL A 232 27.25 2.58 -8.05
CA VAL A 232 26.09 1.72 -8.28
C VAL A 232 26.24 1.02 -9.62
N VAL A 233 26.37 -0.30 -9.59
CA VAL A 233 26.46 -1.13 -10.81
C VAL A 233 25.07 -1.62 -11.21
N LEU A 234 24.73 -1.45 -12.50
CA LEU A 234 23.50 -1.89 -13.14
C LEU A 234 23.81 -2.88 -14.27
N LYS A 235 23.31 -4.12 -14.13
CA LYS A 235 23.28 -5.10 -15.22
C LYS A 235 22.27 -4.69 -16.30
N PRO A 236 22.35 -5.25 -17.53
CA PRO A 236 21.35 -5.01 -18.56
C PRO A 236 19.92 -5.24 -18.06
N GLY A 237 19.03 -4.26 -18.26
CA GLY A 237 17.65 -4.30 -17.79
C GLY A 237 17.45 -4.17 -16.27
N GLN A 238 18.53 -4.04 -15.48
CA GLN A 238 18.41 -3.88 -14.05
C GLN A 238 18.01 -2.45 -13.70
N SER A 239 17.03 -2.33 -12.80
CA SER A 239 16.68 -1.06 -12.15
C SER A 239 17.14 -1.05 -10.69
N LYS A 240 17.53 0.12 -10.18
CA LYS A 240 17.77 0.37 -8.74
C LYS A 240 17.25 1.75 -8.35
N PHE A 241 16.75 1.87 -7.13
CA PHE A 241 16.51 3.19 -6.54
C PHE A 241 17.82 3.79 -6.04
N ILE A 242 17.97 5.09 -6.23
CA ILE A 242 19.00 5.91 -5.61
C ILE A 242 18.33 7.13 -4.98
N ASN A 243 18.66 7.41 -3.72
CA ASN A 243 18.26 8.61 -3.03
C ASN A 243 19.45 9.57 -2.90
N MET A 244 19.19 10.86 -3.07
CA MET A 244 20.16 11.93 -2.87
C MET A 244 19.51 13.08 -2.12
N LEU A 245 20.07 13.40 -0.96
CA LEU A 245 19.62 14.48 -0.08
C LEU A 245 20.42 15.74 -0.37
N PHE A 246 19.74 16.87 -0.52
CA PHE A 246 20.33 18.20 -0.55
C PHE A 246 19.73 19.01 0.59
N GLY A 247 20.58 19.71 1.34
CA GLY A 247 20.17 20.46 2.52
C GLY A 247 21.35 21.28 3.04
N PRO A 248 21.57 21.33 4.36
CA PRO A 248 22.73 22.00 4.93
C PRO A 248 24.05 21.46 4.36
N ALA A 249 24.98 22.38 4.13
CA ALA A 249 26.35 22.12 3.74
C ALA A 249 27.06 21.30 4.82
N ILE A 250 27.72 20.22 4.39
CA ILE A 250 28.43 19.30 5.29
C ILE A 250 29.95 19.60 5.38
N GLY A 251 30.42 20.71 4.80
CA GLY A 251 31.80 21.19 4.89
C GLY A 251 32.83 20.43 4.06
N TYR A 252 32.54 19.21 3.62
CA TYR A 252 33.37 18.47 2.67
C TYR A 252 32.81 18.66 1.27
N GLY A 253 33.36 19.57 0.47
CA GLY A 253 32.96 19.79 -0.93
C GLY A 253 31.55 20.38 -1.16
N SER A 254 30.68 20.35 -0.15
CA SER A 254 29.44 21.12 -0.06
C SER A 254 29.64 22.25 0.93
N TYR A 255 29.81 23.49 0.43
CA TYR A 255 30.04 24.70 1.21
C TYR A 255 28.89 25.70 1.12
N THR A 256 27.85 25.35 0.38
CA THR A 256 26.68 26.20 0.16
C THR A 256 25.46 25.44 0.60
N ASP A 257 24.74 26.00 1.56
CA ASP A 257 23.46 25.45 2.01
C ASP A 257 22.46 25.46 0.86
N PHE A 258 21.68 24.40 0.74
CA PHE A 258 20.52 24.42 -0.12
C PHE A 258 19.44 25.28 0.53
N GLU A 259 19.14 26.40 -0.13
CA GLU A 259 18.04 27.31 0.22
C GLU A 259 17.02 27.26 -0.91
N PHE A 260 15.77 26.94 -0.55
CA PHE A 260 14.70 26.82 -1.51
C PHE A 260 14.07 28.17 -1.81
N ASP A 261 13.97 28.48 -3.09
CA ASP A 261 13.33 29.67 -3.63
C ASP A 261 12.28 29.21 -4.64
N PRO A 262 10.97 29.29 -4.31
CA PRO A 262 9.90 28.80 -5.18
C PRO A 262 9.80 29.56 -6.50
N SER A 263 10.52 30.67 -6.67
CA SER A 263 10.59 31.40 -7.94
C SER A 263 11.66 30.86 -8.90
N ARG A 264 12.52 29.93 -8.46
CA ARG A 264 13.61 29.37 -9.26
C ARG A 264 13.28 28.00 -9.83
N GLU A 265 13.86 27.73 -10.99
CA GLU A 265 13.86 26.40 -11.58
C GLU A 265 15.08 25.61 -11.12
N TYR A 266 14.83 24.46 -10.50
CA TYR A 266 15.88 23.56 -10.04
C TYR A 266 16.06 22.39 -11.01
N LYS A 267 17.32 22.01 -11.23
CA LYS A 267 17.71 20.91 -12.11
C LYS A 267 18.70 20.00 -11.42
N PHE A 268 18.54 18.70 -11.63
CA PHE A 268 19.51 17.68 -11.24
C PHE A 268 20.41 17.34 -12.41
N ASN A 269 21.70 17.58 -12.26
CA ASN A 269 22.68 17.31 -13.31
C ASN A 269 23.27 15.92 -13.14
N VAL A 270 23.39 15.21 -14.27
CA VAL A 270 24.12 13.95 -14.41
C VAL A 270 25.32 14.23 -15.30
N LYS A 271 26.53 13.88 -14.84
CA LYS A 271 27.82 14.14 -15.52
C LYS A 271 28.67 12.87 -15.56
N GLU A 272 28.09 11.78 -16.05
CA GLU A 272 28.77 10.49 -16.12
C GLU A 272 29.61 10.38 -17.41
N PRO A 273 30.69 9.58 -17.44
CA PRO A 273 31.52 9.42 -18.64
C PRO A 273 30.74 8.88 -19.85
N TRP A 274 29.69 8.10 -19.60
CA TRP A 274 28.83 7.50 -20.63
C TRP A 274 27.62 8.38 -21.01
N GLY A 275 27.39 9.51 -20.34
CA GLY A 275 26.25 10.37 -20.63
C GLY A 275 26.10 11.53 -19.66
N SER A 276 25.56 12.65 -20.17
CA SER A 276 25.23 13.81 -19.36
C SER A 276 23.82 14.31 -19.64
N ALA A 277 23.18 14.87 -18.63
CA ALA A 277 21.84 15.45 -18.72
C ALA A 277 21.60 16.46 -17.60
N SER A 278 20.59 17.30 -17.78
CA SER A 278 20.06 18.19 -16.76
C SER A 278 18.56 17.95 -16.65
N ILE A 279 18.14 17.31 -15.56
CA ILE A 279 16.76 16.85 -15.33
C ILE A 279 16.01 17.92 -14.55
N PRO A 280 14.91 18.49 -15.09
CA PRO A 280 14.10 19.46 -14.35
C PRO A 280 13.39 18.79 -13.17
N LEU A 281 13.35 19.47 -12.03
CA LEU A 281 12.86 18.91 -10.77
C LEU A 281 11.47 19.37 -10.34
N ASP A 282 10.96 20.48 -10.87
CA ASP A 282 9.62 21.03 -10.54
C ASP A 282 9.34 21.03 -9.02
N LEU A 283 10.31 21.52 -8.24
CA LEU A 283 10.26 21.51 -6.77
C LEU A 283 9.17 22.47 -6.26
N HIS A 284 8.44 22.02 -5.23
CA HIS A 284 7.34 22.72 -4.58
C HIS A 284 7.25 22.39 -3.09
#